data_AF-A0A5B9FRV6-F1
#
_entry.id   AF-A0A5B9FRV6-F1
#
_cell.length_a   1.000
_cell.length_b   1.000
_cell.length_c   1.000
_cell.angle_alpha   90.00
_cell.angle_beta   90.00
_cell.angle_gamma   90.00
#
_symmetry.space_group_name_H-M   'P 1'
#
loop_
_entity.id
_entity.type
_entity.pdbx_description
1 polymer ?
#
loop_
_entity_poly.entity_id
_entity_poly.type
_entity_poly.pdbx_seq_one_letter_code
_entity_poly.pdbx_strand_id
1 'polypeptide(L)' 'MAIRRETVREKKMRRNKKILSRYDELKTSMTCRETYPILMDEFNLGKSTILNILFVKSYSNSPLA' A
#
# COMPACT_ATOMS: atom_id res chain seq x y z
N MET A 1 8.78 23.11 -18.55
CA MET A 1 8.86 21.94 -17.64
C MET A 1 8.38 20.72 -18.39
N ALA A 2 9.26 19.75 -18.69
CA ALA A 2 8.83 18.50 -19.33
C ALA A 2 7.98 17.70 -18.32
N ILE A 3 6.73 17.41 -18.66
CA ILE A 3 5.86 16.54 -17.86
C ILE A 3 6.41 15.12 -18.01
N ARG A 4 7.32 14.72 -17.12
CA ARG A 4 7.76 13.32 -17.05
C ARG A 4 6.54 12.49 -16.64
N ARG A 5 5.98 11.73 -17.59
CA ARG A 5 4.96 10.72 -17.28
C ARG A 5 5.59 9.70 -16.34
N GLU A 6 5.07 9.57 -15.13
CA GLU A 6 5.48 8.51 -14.20
C GLU A 6 5.44 7.16 -14.93
N THR A 7 6.52 6.39 -14.77
CA THR A 7 6.59 5.01 -15.19
C THR A 7 5.56 4.18 -14.42
N VAL A 8 5.17 3.03 -14.97
CA VAL A 8 4.25 2.09 -14.31
C VAL A 8 4.80 1.65 -12.95
N ARG A 9 6.13 1.54 -12.83
CA ARG A 9 6.82 1.20 -11.58
C ARG A 9 6.62 2.26 -10.51
N GLU A 10 6.82 3.53 -10.85
CA GLU A 10 6.65 4.66 -9.93
C GLU A 10 5.19 4.77 -9.45
N LYS A 11 4.21 4.61 -10.35
CA LYS A 11 2.79 4.58 -9.98
C LYS A 11 2.47 3.50 -8.95
N LYS A 12 2.99 2.28 -9.16
CA LYS A 12 2.80 1.15 -8.24
C LYS A 12 3.47 1.41 -6.90
N MET A 13 4.70 1.92 -6.89
CA MET A 13 5.43 2.26 -5.67
C MET A 13 4.71 3.35 -4.87
N ARG A 14 4.22 4.40 -5.54
CA ARG A 14 3.44 5.47 -4.89
C ARG A 14 2.16 4.94 -4.25
N ARG A 15 1.42 4.06 -4.95
CA ARG A 15 0.23 3.41 -4.38
C ARG A 15 0.58 2.57 -3.16
N ASN A 16 1.62 1.74 -3.25
CA ASN A 16 2.02 0.88 -2.15
C ASN A 16 2.49 1.69 -0.92
N LYS A 17 3.20 2.80 -1.12
CA LYS A 17 3.55 3.75 -0.04
C LYS A 17 2.31 4.36 0.61
N LYS A 18 1.30 4.75 -0.17
CA LYS A 18 0.02 5.24 0.37
C LYS A 18 -0.69 4.19 1.22
N ILE A 19 -0.70 2.93 0.78
CA ILE A 19 -1.29 1.82 1.55
C ILE A 19 -0.58 1.65 2.89
N LEU A 20 0.75 1.69 2.92
CA LEU A 20 1.51 1.57 4.17
C LEU A 20 1.24 2.76 5.11
N SER A 21 1.31 3.99 4.59
CA SER A 21 1.01 5.20 5.37
C SER A 21 -0.40 5.14 5.96
N ARG A 22 -1.39 4.72 5.15
CA ARG A 22 -2.78 4.61 5.59
C ARG A 22 -2.96 3.52 6.64
N TYR A 23 -2.25 2.40 6.50
CA TYR A 23 -2.24 1.34 7.51
C TYR A 23 -1.65 1.84 8.83
N ASP A 24 -0.55 2.58 8.80
CA ASP A 24 0.08 3.13 10.01
C ASP A 24 -0.84 4.13 10.71
N GLU A 25 -1.56 4.98 9.95
CA GLU A 25 -2.61 5.85 10.49
C GLU A 25 -3.73 5.05 11.16
N LEU A 26 -4.30 4.06 10.47
CA LEU A 26 -5.43 3.27 10.97
C LEU A 26 -5.04 2.44 12.20
N LYS A 27 -3.81 1.91 12.25
CA LYS A 27 -3.31 1.11 13.37
C LYS A 27 -3.21 1.91 14.68
N THR A 28 -3.16 3.24 14.63
CA THR A 28 -3.20 4.07 15.85
C THR A 28 -4.54 4.00 16.57
N SER A 29 -5.63 3.74 15.83
CA SER A 29 -7.00 3.80 16.36
C SER A 29 -7.74 2.45 16.30
N MET A 30 -7.24 1.49 15.52
CA MET A 30 -7.92 0.23 15.21
C MET A 30 -6.96 -0.95 15.22
N THR A 31 -7.48 -2.16 15.42
CA THR A 31 -6.65 -3.37 15.38
C THR A 31 -6.32 -3.76 13.94
N CYS A 32 -5.18 -4.45 13.74
CA CYS A 32 -4.75 -4.88 12.40
C CYS A 32 -5.81 -5.67 11.62
N ARG A 33 -6.70 -6.41 12.30
CA ARG A 33 -7.77 -7.19 11.64
C ARG A 33 -8.86 -6.30 11.05
N GLU A 34 -9.11 -5.15 11.65
CA GLU A 34 -10.14 -4.20 11.22
C GLU A 34 -9.61 -3.23 10.15
N THR A 35 -8.28 -3.04 10.08
CA THR A 35 -7.68 -2.16 9.08
C THR A 35 -7.61 -2.79 7.69
N TYR A 36 -7.48 -4.13 7.58
CA TYR A 36 -7.37 -4.78 6.26
C TYR A 36 -8.61 -4.60 5.37
N PRO A 37 -9.85 -4.81 5.84
CA PRO A 37 -11.04 -4.60 5.01
C PRO A 37 -11.14 -3.15 4.49
N ILE A 38 -10.78 -2.17 5.31
CA ILE A 38 -10.78 -0.74 4.94
C ILE A 38 -9.79 -0.49 3.80
N LEU A 39 -8.56 -1.00 3.93
CA LEU A 39 -7.53 -0.85 2.89
C LEU A 39 -7.87 -1.62 1.61
N MET A 40 -8.54 -2.78 1.73
CA MET A 40 -9.00 -3.56 0.58
C MET A 40 -10.04 -2.79 -0.21
N ASP A 41 -11.01 -2.16 0.46
CA ASP A 41 -12.07 -1.37 -0.15
C ASP A 41 -11.52 -0.06 -0.74
N GLU A 42 -10.74 0.71 0.03
CA GLU A 42 -10.19 2.01 -0.36
C GLU A 42 -9.26 1.93 -1.58
N PHE A 43 -8.48 0.85 -1.69
CA PHE A 43 -7.54 0.66 -2.80
C PHE A 43 -8.02 -0.35 -3.85
N ASN A 44 -9.19 -0.98 -3.66
CA ASN A 44 -9.74 -2.05 -4.48
C ASN A 44 -8.69 -3.16 -4.76
N LEU A 45 -8.09 -3.69 -3.69
CA LEU A 45 -7.05 -4.71 -3.76
C LEU A 45 -7.43 -5.95 -2.94
N GLY A 46 -7.02 -7.12 -3.44
CA GLY A 46 -7.19 -8.37 -2.71
C GLY A 46 -6.39 -8.40 -1.41
N LYS A 47 -6.90 -9.15 -0.42
CA LYS A 47 -6.28 -9.33 0.91
C LYS A 47 -4.82 -9.75 0.84
N SER A 48 -4.49 -10.71 -0.03
CA SER A 48 -3.11 -11.20 -0.22
C SER A 48 -2.16 -10.09 -0.67
N THR A 49 -2.61 -9.23 -1.58
CA THR A 49 -1.84 -8.07 -2.06
C THR A 49 -1.60 -7.07 -0.94
N ILE A 50 -2.63 -6.71 -0.16
CA ILE A 50 -2.48 -5.80 0.98
C ILE A 50 -1.49 -6.38 2.00
N LEU A 51 -1.64 -7.64 2.40
CA LEU A 51 -0.72 -8.28 3.35
C LEU A 51 0.72 -8.32 2.84
N ASN A 52 0.91 -8.62 1.55
CA ASN A 52 2.25 -8.60 0.95
C ASN A 52 2.87 -7.20 0.95
N ILE A 53 2.07 -6.15 0.67
CA ILE A 53 2.55 -4.76 0.72
C ILE A 53 2.95 -4.35 2.15
N LEU A 54 2.18 -4.80 3.15
CA LEU A 54 2.36 -4.39 4.54
C LEU A 54 3.44 -5.17 5.30
N PHE A 55 3.72 -6.42 4.91
CA PHE A 55 4.58 -7.31 5.69
C PHE A 55 5.73 -7.94 4.91
N VAL A 56 5.68 -7.96 3.57
CA VAL A 56 6.68 -8.66 2.75
C VAL A 56 7.63 -7.66 2.11
N LYS A 57 8.86 -7.58 2.64
CA LYS A 57 9.93 -6.71 2.13
C LYS A 57 10.36 -7.07 0.70
N SER A 58 10.33 -8.37 0.35
CA SER A 58 10.67 -8.87 -0.98
C SER A 58 9.54 -8.68 -2.01
N TYR A 59 8.39 -8.12 -1.62
CA TYR A 59 7.27 -7.92 -2.54
C TYR A 59 7.62 -6.89 -3.62
N SER A 60 7.06 -7.07 -4.82
CA SER A 60 7.32 -6.20 -5.96
C SER A 60 6.92 -4.75 -5.66
N ASN A 61 7.90 -3.84 -5.68
CA ASN A 61 7.72 -2.43 -5.32
C ASN A 61 7.17 -2.26 -3.90
N SER A 62 7.62 -3.12 -2.97
CA SER A 62 7.31 -3.02 -1.56
C SER A 62 7.74 -1.64 -1.02
N PRO A 63 6.91 -0.98 -0.20
CA PRO A 63 7.28 0.26 0.46
C PRO A 63 8.24 0.05 1.64
N LEU A 64 8.53 -1.21 1.99
CA LEU A 64 9.40 -1.61 3.10
C LEU A 64 10.86 -1.93 2.67
N ALA A 65 11.12 -1.89 1.37
CA ALA A 65 12.44 -2.17 0.77
C ALA A 65 13.35 -0.94 0.82
#